data_AF-A0AA48KR80-F1
#
_entry.id   AF-A0AA48KR80-F1
#
_cell.length_a   1.000
_cell.length_b   1.000
_cell.length_c   1.000
_cell.angle_alpha   90.00
_cell.angle_beta   90.00
_cell.angle_gamma   90.00
#
_symmetry.space_group_name_H-M   'P 1'
#
loop_
_entity.id
_entity.type
_entity.pdbx_description
1 polymer ?
#
loop_
_entity_poly.entity_id
_entity_poly.type
_entity_poly.pdbx_seq_one_letter_code
_entity_poly.pdbx_strand_id
1 'polypeptide(L)'
;MKTIKALVLGFLVWIFGVVAFGSIYQLPILRDRYLQANIGLALLVPPLIWMAAKLYYERNGTMHGLKLGVLMLITSTVMDALVTVPIMIVPYGGSYASFFGSLDFWLIAFEFVAIATLYWWFNVRPTHTGSSC
;
A
#
# COMPACT_ATOMS: atom_id res chain seq x y z
N MET A 1 3.60 19.22 7.94
CA MET A 1 2.58 19.41 6.88
C MET A 1 1.84 18.10 6.64
N LYS A 2 0.50 18.12 6.52
CA LYS A 2 -0.33 16.90 6.43
C LYS A 2 0.00 16.03 5.22
N THR A 3 0.35 16.63 4.09
CA THR A 3 0.75 15.92 2.84
C THR A 3 2.09 15.20 2.99
N ILE A 4 3.10 15.87 3.55
CA ILE A 4 4.42 15.25 3.79
C ILE A 4 4.28 13.98 4.64
N LYS A 5 3.42 14.02 5.66
CA LYS A 5 3.16 12.85 6.50
C LYS A 5 2.59 11.67 5.70
N ALA A 6 1.63 11.93 4.81
CA ALA A 6 1.07 10.89 3.95
C ALA A 6 2.11 10.33 2.97
N LEU A 7 2.98 11.18 2.40
CA LEU A 7 4.09 10.73 1.55
C LEU A 7 5.07 9.84 2.33
N VAL A 8 5.47 10.25 3.54
CA VAL A 8 6.36 9.45 4.39
C VAL A 8 5.72 8.10 4.73
N LEU A 9 4.43 8.08 5.06
CA LEU A 9 3.73 6.83 5.35
C LEU A 9 3.60 5.93 4.11
N GLY A 10 3.30 6.50 2.94
CA GLY A 10 3.29 5.74 1.68
C GLY A 10 4.65 5.13 1.36
N PHE A 11 5.73 5.89 1.54
CA PHE A 11 7.10 5.40 1.37
C PHE A 11 7.44 4.26 2.36
N LEU A 12 7.04 4.39 3.63
CA LEU A 12 7.24 3.32 4.62
C LEU A 12 6.46 2.05 4.26
N VAL A 13 5.19 2.20 3.86
CA VAL A 13 4.36 1.10 3.38
C VAL A 13 5.04 0.38 2.21
N TRP A 14 5.56 1.13 1.25
CA TRP A 14 6.31 0.57 0.12
C TRP A 14 7.55 -0.22 0.57
N ILE A 15 8.37 0.32 1.50
CA ILE A 15 9.52 -0.42 2.06
C ILE A 15 9.07 -1.76 2.65
N PHE A 16 8.06 -1.74 3.52
CA PHE A 16 7.57 -2.97 4.15
C PHE A 16 6.98 -3.94 3.13
N GLY A 17 6.25 -3.43 2.12
CA GLY A 17 5.68 -4.24 1.05
C GLY A 17 6.76 -4.94 0.22
N VAL A 18 7.78 -4.22 -0.23
CA VAL A 18 8.89 -4.78 -1.02
C VAL A 18 9.72 -5.78 -0.20
N VAL A 19 10.03 -5.47 1.05
CA VAL A 19 10.75 -6.39 1.95
C VAL A 19 9.95 -7.66 2.19
N ALA A 20 8.64 -7.54 2.42
CA ALA A 20 7.76 -8.69 2.61
C ALA A 20 7.65 -9.53 1.34
N PHE A 21 7.40 -8.90 0.18
CA PHE A 21 7.35 -9.59 -1.11
C PHE A 21 8.64 -10.37 -1.36
N GLY A 22 9.80 -9.72 -1.22
CA GLY A 22 11.11 -10.36 -1.40
C GLY A 22 11.33 -11.52 -0.44
N SER A 23 10.95 -11.37 0.83
CA SER A 23 11.08 -12.41 1.85
C SER A 23 10.18 -13.62 1.55
N ILE A 24 8.92 -13.37 1.19
CA ILE A 24 7.95 -14.42 0.88
C ILE A 24 8.34 -15.15 -0.41
N TYR A 25 8.86 -14.45 -1.42
CA TYR A 25 9.31 -15.05 -2.67
C TYR A 25 10.41 -16.10 -2.49
N GLN A 26 11.27 -15.96 -1.47
CA GLN A 26 12.35 -16.93 -1.21
C GLN A 26 11.87 -18.24 -0.60
N LEU A 27 10.66 -18.26 -0.02
CA LEU A 27 10.12 -19.47 0.60
C LEU A 27 9.57 -20.41 -0.48
N PRO A 28 9.99 -21.69 -0.53
CA PRO A 28 9.52 -22.63 -1.56
C PRO A 28 8.20 -23.31 -1.16
N ILE A 29 7.12 -22.53 -0.99
CA ILE A 29 5.81 -23.06 -0.55
C ILE A 29 4.96 -23.49 -1.75
N LEU A 30 4.81 -22.61 -2.74
CA LEU A 30 4.11 -22.87 -4.00
C LEU A 30 5.11 -23.06 -5.14
N ARG A 31 4.67 -23.78 -6.18
CA ARG A 31 5.44 -23.93 -7.43
C ARG A 31 5.64 -22.57 -8.11
N ASP A 32 4.62 -21.74 -8.09
CA ASP A 32 4.70 -20.35 -8.55
C ASP A 32 5.00 -19.44 -7.35
N ARG A 33 6.28 -19.08 -7.21
CA ARG A 33 6.77 -18.21 -6.13
C ARG A 33 6.33 -16.76 -6.31
N TYR A 34 6.08 -16.32 -7.54
CA TYR A 34 5.60 -14.97 -7.82
C TYR A 34 4.15 -14.83 -7.33
N LEU A 35 3.29 -15.79 -7.69
CA LEU A 35 1.92 -15.86 -7.18
C LEU A 35 1.90 -15.95 -5.64
N GLN A 36 2.77 -16.77 -5.05
CA GLN A 36 2.90 -16.87 -3.59
C GLN A 36 3.19 -15.52 -2.94
N ALA A 37 4.15 -14.77 -3.48
CA ALA A 37 4.54 -13.48 -2.95
C ALA A 37 3.41 -12.44 -3.09
N ASN A 38 2.67 -12.46 -4.21
CA ASN A 38 1.49 -11.60 -4.39
C ASN A 38 0.34 -11.95 -3.43
N ILE A 39 0.06 -13.23 -3.19
CA ILE A 39 -0.92 -13.67 -2.19
C ILE A 39 -0.50 -13.18 -0.80
N GLY A 40 0.77 -13.40 -0.44
CA GLY A 40 1.31 -12.96 0.83
C GLY A 40 1.23 -11.44 1.02
N LEU A 41 1.50 -10.69 -0.05
CA LEU A 41 1.39 -9.24 -0.06
C LEU A 41 -0.07 -8.78 0.09
N ALA A 42 -1.02 -9.39 -0.63
CA ALA A 42 -2.44 -9.10 -0.50
C ALA A 42 -2.97 -9.36 0.93
N LEU A 43 -2.45 -10.37 1.63
CA LEU A 43 -2.83 -10.59 3.04
C LEU A 43 -2.18 -9.58 4.00
N LEU A 44 -0.99 -9.06 3.67
CA LEU A 44 -0.22 -8.14 4.51
C LEU A 44 -0.61 -6.67 4.31
N VAL A 45 -1.02 -6.28 3.10
CA VAL A 45 -1.38 -4.90 2.76
C VAL A 45 -2.48 -4.37 3.67
N PRO A 46 -3.61 -5.07 3.92
CA PRO A 46 -4.66 -4.57 4.79
C PRO A 46 -4.21 -4.15 6.20
N PRO A 47 -3.54 -4.99 7.01
CA PRO A 47 -3.07 -4.56 8.32
C PRO A 47 -2.02 -3.44 8.25
N LEU A 48 -1.18 -3.44 7.21
CA LEU A 48 -0.16 -2.41 7.01
C LEU A 48 -0.78 -1.04 6.71
N ILE A 49 -1.75 -0.97 5.80
CA ILE A 49 -2.46 0.27 5.46
C ILE A 49 -3.31 0.75 6.62
N TRP A 50 -3.97 -0.18 7.33
CA TRP A 50 -4.74 0.15 8.52
C TRP A 50 -3.88 0.84 9.58
N MET A 51 -2.69 0.29 9.84
CA MET A 51 -1.73 0.89 10.77
C MET A 51 -1.19 2.24 10.30
N ALA A 52 -0.87 2.37 9.00
CA ALA A 52 -0.43 3.64 8.42
C ALA A 52 -1.52 4.73 8.53
N ALA A 53 -2.78 4.38 8.24
CA ALA A 53 -3.92 5.25 8.40
C ALA A 53 -4.11 5.64 9.87
N LYS A 54 -4.04 4.70 10.80
CA LYS A 54 -4.08 4.97 12.25
C LYS A 54 -3.04 5.99 12.67
N LEU A 55 -1.77 5.76 12.33
CA LEU A 55 -0.69 6.68 12.63
C LEU A 55 -0.88 8.06 11.97
N TYR A 56 -1.47 8.10 10.76
CA TYR A 56 -1.83 9.33 10.09
C TYR A 56 -2.86 10.15 10.88
N TYR A 57 -3.94 9.54 11.34
CA TYR A 57 -5.04 10.25 12.02
C TYR A 57 -4.70 10.61 13.47
N GLU A 58 -3.98 9.75 14.21
CA GLU A 58 -3.59 10.00 15.61
C GLU A 58 -2.72 11.26 15.80
N ARG A 59 -2.00 11.70 14.75
CA ARG A 59 -1.25 12.97 14.80
C ARG A 59 -1.89 14.04 13.91
N ASN A 60 -3.13 14.39 14.21
CA ASN A 60 -3.89 15.50 13.62
C ASN A 60 -4.07 15.43 12.09
N GLY A 61 -4.18 14.21 11.55
CA GLY A 61 -4.53 14.00 10.15
C GLY A 61 -5.99 14.37 9.89
N THR A 62 -6.27 15.16 8.85
CA THR A 62 -7.65 15.60 8.54
C THR A 62 -8.09 15.26 7.12
N MET A 63 -7.25 14.60 6.33
CA MET A 63 -7.62 14.20 4.97
C MET A 63 -8.70 13.13 5.01
N HIS A 64 -9.60 13.15 4.03
CA HIS A 64 -10.51 12.04 3.79
C HIS A 64 -9.74 10.76 3.46
N GLY A 65 -10.20 9.60 3.94
CA GLY A 65 -9.49 8.31 3.77
C GLY A 65 -9.15 7.98 2.33
N LEU A 66 -10.09 8.21 1.41
CA LEU A 66 -9.85 8.06 -0.03
C LEU A 66 -8.64 8.89 -0.53
N LYS A 67 -8.56 10.18 -0.15
CA LYS A 67 -7.46 11.06 -0.55
C LYS A 67 -6.12 10.61 0.07
N LEU A 68 -6.16 10.17 1.32
CA LEU A 68 -4.99 9.61 2.01
C LEU A 68 -4.50 8.33 1.32
N GLY A 69 -5.40 7.39 1.04
CA GLY A 69 -5.11 6.13 0.36
C GLY A 69 -4.49 6.35 -1.01
N VAL A 70 -5.09 7.22 -1.84
CA VAL A 70 -4.57 7.55 -3.17
C VAL A 70 -3.18 8.19 -3.08
N LEU A 71 -2.95 9.10 -2.14
CA LEU A 71 -1.64 9.76 -2.00
C LEU A 71 -0.54 8.78 -1.56
N MET A 72 -0.85 7.89 -0.63
CA MET A 72 0.08 6.83 -0.20
C MET A 72 0.33 5.82 -1.33
N LEU A 73 -0.70 5.45 -2.09
CA LEU A 73 -0.58 4.57 -3.25
C LEU A 73 0.30 5.21 -4.33
N ILE A 74 0.05 6.46 -4.72
CA ILE A 74 0.89 7.18 -5.71
C ILE A 74 2.35 7.18 -5.27
N THR A 75 2.61 7.44 -3.99
CA THR A 75 3.97 7.41 -3.45
C THR A 75 4.60 6.03 -3.63
N SER A 76 3.86 4.97 -3.29
CA SER A 76 4.33 3.58 -3.41
C SER A 76 4.56 3.19 -4.88
N THR A 77 3.61 3.49 -5.77
CA THR A 77 3.71 3.23 -7.21
C THR A 77 4.88 3.95 -7.86
N VAL A 78 5.17 5.19 -7.45
CA VAL A 78 6.35 5.93 -7.93
C VAL A 78 7.63 5.22 -7.47
N MET A 79 7.68 4.76 -6.23
CA MET A 79 8.82 3.98 -5.75
C MET A 79 8.96 2.64 -6.47
N ASP A 80 7.85 2.00 -6.84
CA ASP A 80 7.90 0.80 -7.67
C ASP A 80 8.51 1.09 -9.05
N ALA A 81 8.10 2.18 -9.70
CA ALA A 81 8.68 2.57 -10.98
C ALA A 81 10.18 2.92 -10.89
N LEU A 82 10.61 3.53 -9.78
CA LEU A 82 11.99 3.97 -9.57
C LEU A 82 12.92 2.85 -9.09
N VAL A 83 12.40 1.87 -8.34
CA VAL A 83 13.22 0.89 -7.63
C VAL A 83 12.76 -0.54 -7.92
N THR A 84 11.52 -0.90 -7.60
CA THR A 84 11.03 -2.29 -7.71
C THR A 84 11.14 -2.81 -9.14
N VAL A 85 10.66 -2.05 -10.13
CA VAL A 85 10.70 -2.46 -11.53
C VAL A 85 12.13 -2.60 -12.06
N PRO A 86 13.02 -1.59 -11.99
CA PRO A 86 14.35 -1.70 -12.56
C PRO A 86 15.26 -2.70 -11.82
N ILE A 87 15.10 -2.85 -10.50
CA ILE A 87 16.00 -3.70 -9.69
C ILE A 87 15.46 -5.13 -9.53
N MET A 88 14.14 -5.31 -9.48
CA MET A 88 13.54 -6.61 -9.14
C MET A 88 12.73 -7.23 -10.27
N ILE A 89 12.22 -6.46 -11.23
CA ILE A 89 11.38 -6.99 -12.31
C ILE A 89 12.16 -7.15 -13.61
N VAL A 90 12.87 -6.10 -14.04
CA VAL A 90 13.65 -6.10 -15.29
C VAL A 90 14.72 -7.19 -15.34
N PRO A 91 15.51 -7.47 -14.27
CA PRO A 91 16.52 -8.52 -14.31
C PRO A 91 15.98 -9.93 -14.51
N TYR A 92 14.69 -10.15 -14.24
CA TYR A 92 14.00 -11.42 -14.42
C TYR A 92 13.15 -11.46 -15.71
N GLY A 93 13.40 -10.55 -16.65
CA GLY A 93 12.75 -10.50 -17.96
C GLY A 93 11.41 -9.76 -18.00
N GLY A 94 11.03 -9.09 -16.90
CA GLY A 94 9.86 -8.22 -16.89
C GLY A 94 10.13 -6.83 -17.45
N SER A 95 9.06 -6.04 -17.55
CA SER A 95 9.08 -4.63 -17.99
C SER A 95 8.06 -3.81 -17.20
N TYR A 96 8.18 -2.47 -17.30
CA TYR A 96 7.20 -1.53 -16.78
C TYR A 96 5.77 -1.86 -17.23
N ALA A 97 5.60 -2.18 -18.52
CA ALA A 97 4.30 -2.53 -19.08
C ALA A 97 3.75 -3.83 -18.48
N SER A 98 4.59 -4.86 -18.31
CA SER A 98 4.14 -6.12 -17.70
C SER A 98 3.79 -5.97 -16.22
N PHE A 99 4.50 -5.12 -15.48
CA PHE A 99 4.25 -4.90 -14.05
C PHE A 99 2.99 -4.07 -13.82
N PHE A 100 2.91 -2.86 -14.40
CA PHE A 100 1.77 -1.96 -14.25
C PHE A 100 0.54 -2.38 -15.06
N GLY A 101 0.70 -3.28 -16.03
CA GLY A 101 -0.40 -3.94 -16.73
C GLY A 101 -0.91 -5.20 -16.04
N SER A 102 -0.27 -5.65 -14.96
CA SER A 102 -0.66 -6.89 -14.28
C SER A 102 -1.93 -6.70 -13.44
N LEU A 103 -2.78 -7.72 -13.42
CA LEU A 103 -4.00 -7.73 -12.60
C LEU A 103 -3.66 -7.72 -11.11
N ASP A 104 -2.63 -8.45 -10.70
CA ASP A 104 -2.17 -8.55 -9.31
C ASP A 104 -1.86 -7.18 -8.72
N PHE A 105 -1.15 -6.32 -9.49
CA PHE A 105 -0.85 -4.94 -9.08
C PHE A 105 -2.14 -4.15 -8.82
N TRP A 106 -3.10 -4.21 -9.73
CA TRP A 106 -4.34 -3.42 -9.62
C TRP A 106 -5.27 -3.93 -8.52
N LEU A 107 -5.30 -5.24 -8.26
CA LEU A 107 -6.04 -5.81 -7.14
C LEU A 107 -5.48 -5.31 -5.81
N ILE A 108 -4.16 -5.35 -5.64
CA ILE A 108 -3.49 -4.83 -4.43
C ILE A 108 -3.68 -3.30 -4.33
N ALA A 109 -3.57 -2.56 -5.44
CA ALA A 109 -3.79 -1.13 -5.45
C ALA A 109 -5.22 -0.75 -5.04
N PHE A 110 -6.22 -1.50 -5.51
CA PHE A 110 -7.61 -1.33 -5.12
C PHE A 110 -7.81 -1.63 -3.63
N GLU A 111 -7.29 -2.76 -3.15
CA GLU A 111 -7.33 -3.14 -1.73
C GLU A 111 -6.69 -2.06 -0.85
N PHE A 112 -5.52 -1.56 -1.25
CA PHE A 112 -4.81 -0.49 -0.55
C PHE A 112 -5.70 0.73 -0.33
N VAL A 113 -6.33 1.24 -1.38
CA VAL A 113 -7.19 2.44 -1.29
C VAL A 113 -8.49 2.13 -0.53
N ALA A 114 -9.06 0.95 -0.74
CA ALA A 114 -10.24 0.50 -0.03
C ALA A 114 -10.01 0.46 1.48
N ILE A 115 -8.90 -0.15 1.94
CA ILE A 115 -8.57 -0.25 3.36
C ILE A 115 -8.35 1.12 4.00
N ALA A 116 -7.63 2.03 3.34
CA ALA A 116 -7.46 3.40 3.84
C ALA A 116 -8.80 4.15 3.97
N THR A 117 -9.72 3.91 3.03
CA THR A 117 -11.06 4.49 3.04
C THR A 117 -11.94 3.88 4.13
N LEU A 118 -11.88 2.55 4.31
CA LEU A 118 -12.59 1.84 5.36
C LEU A 118 -12.10 2.28 6.75
N TYR A 119 -10.79 2.41 6.95
CA TYR A 119 -10.25 2.92 8.21
C TYR A 119 -10.88 4.27 8.58
N TRP A 120 -10.91 5.21 7.62
CA TRP A 120 -11.50 6.52 7.83
C TRP A 120 -13.00 6.45 8.12
N TRP A 121 -13.74 5.62 7.39
CA TRP A 121 -15.18 5.47 7.55
C TRP A 121 -15.55 4.91 8.94
N PHE A 122 -14.81 3.91 9.42
CA PHE A 122 -15.09 3.26 10.70
C PHE A 122 -14.53 4.02 11.92
N ASN A 123 -13.36 4.65 11.81
CA ASN A 123 -12.63 5.16 12.98
C ASN A 123 -12.58 6.68 13.07
N VAL A 124 -12.69 7.39 11.95
CA VAL A 124 -12.45 8.85 11.91
C VAL A 124 -13.74 9.62 11.71
N ARG A 125 -14.57 9.22 10.74
CA ARG A 125 -15.85 9.86 10.45
C ARG A 125 -16.78 9.92 11.69
N PRO A 126 -16.96 8.84 12.49
CA PRO A 126 -17.88 8.88 13.62
C PRO A 126 -17.48 9.89 14.70
N THR A 127 -16.18 10.07 14.92
CA THR A 127 -15.61 11.04 15.88
C THR A 127 -15.90 12.49 15.52
N HIS A 128 -15.98 12.83 14.23
CA HIS A 128 -16.29 14.20 13.79
C HIS A 128 -17.79 14.54 13.83
N THR A 129 -18.66 13.53 13.81
CA THR A 129 -20.12 13.73 13.89
C THR A 129 -20.66 13.79 15.32
N GLY A 130 -19.90 13.34 16.32
CA GLY A 130 -20.31 13.34 17.73
C GLY A 130 -19.97 14.61 18.52
N SER A 131 -19.23 15.56 17.93
CA SER A 131 -18.78 16.79 18.61
C SER A 131 -19.59 18.04 18.24
N SER A 132 -20.79 17.87 17.67
CA SER A 132 -21.68 18.95 17.23
C SER A 132 -22.95 19.07 18.08
N CYS A 133 -22.84 18.82 19.39
CA CYS A 133 -23.88 19.12 20.37
C CYS A 133 -23.34 20.07 21.43
#